data_AF-A0A625K4W2-F1
#
_entry.id   AF-A0A625K4W2-F1
#
_cell.length_a   1.000
_cell.length_b   1.000
_cell.length_c   1.000
_cell.angle_alpha   90.00
_cell.angle_beta   90.00
_cell.angle_gamma   90.00
#
_symmetry.space_group_name_H-M   'P 1'
#
loop_
_entity.id
_entity.type
_entity.pdbx_description
1 polymer ?
#
loop_
_entity_poly.entity_id
_entity_poly.type
_entity_poly.pdbx_seq_one_letter_code
_entity_poly.pdbx_strand_id
1 'polypeptide(L)'
;TNWTPMHFWARRNNYQLLELAIKGGANVDMQTFSKLRKCNNETLLFEAVSEPETYRVTQLLIELGANVNFATPTTPLDDAKGSRNKKLLKDAGAMTSEQIRKKFNLPAYDSSHCEIDGKTDMDLLGKYHDEYSKLLNDAIKKAKESE
;
A
#
# COMPACT_ATOMS: atom_id res chain seq x y z
N THR A 1 -1.02 -14.80 -6.82
CA THR A 1 -0.25 -13.89 -5.95
C THR A 1 0.94 -14.65 -5.41
N ASN A 2 2.16 -14.18 -5.69
CA ASN A 2 3.39 -14.69 -5.10
C ASN A 2 3.62 -13.99 -3.76
N TRP A 3 3.08 -14.58 -2.71
CA TRP A 3 3.34 -14.14 -1.34
C TRP A 3 4.69 -14.69 -0.87
N THR A 4 5.52 -13.80 -0.32
CA THR A 4 6.72 -14.20 0.41
C THR A 4 6.37 -14.49 1.88
N PRO A 5 7.23 -15.23 2.63
CA PRO A 5 7.00 -15.45 4.06
C PRO A 5 6.75 -14.17 4.85
N MET A 6 7.37 -13.05 4.47
CA MET A 6 7.18 -11.75 5.12
C MET A 6 5.74 -11.24 5.02
N HIS A 7 5.03 -11.48 3.92
CA HIS A 7 3.62 -11.10 3.78
C HIS A 7 2.73 -11.89 4.74
N PHE A 8 3.00 -13.21 4.86
CA PHE A 8 2.30 -14.03 5.84
C PHE A 8 2.60 -13.58 7.28
N TRP A 9 3.85 -13.24 7.60
CA TRP A 9 4.21 -12.74 8.93
C TRP A 9 3.53 -11.41 9.24
N ALA A 10 3.46 -10.51 8.24
CA ALA A 10 2.80 -9.22 8.39
C ALA A 10 1.31 -9.39 8.71
N ARG A 11 0.60 -10.19 7.92
CA ARG A 11 -0.83 -10.44 8.10
C ARG A 11 -1.19 -11.25 9.36
N ARG A 12 -0.27 -12.08 9.87
CA ARG A 12 -0.49 -12.93 11.05
C ARG A 12 0.05 -12.33 12.34
N ASN A 13 0.43 -11.06 12.34
CA ASN A 13 0.99 -10.36 13.49
C ASN A 13 2.29 -10.98 14.04
N ASN A 14 3.09 -11.64 13.19
CA ASN A 14 4.35 -12.29 13.58
C ASN A 14 5.52 -11.29 13.54
N TYR A 15 5.45 -10.27 14.40
CA TYR A 15 6.39 -9.13 14.40
C TYR A 15 7.84 -9.54 14.67
N GLN A 16 8.11 -10.57 15.47
CA GLN A 16 9.50 -10.99 15.80
C GLN A 16 10.29 -11.50 14.59
N LEU A 17 9.66 -12.35 13.76
CA LEU A 17 10.30 -12.86 12.53
C LEU A 17 10.47 -11.74 11.50
N LEU A 18 9.47 -10.88 11.40
CA LEU A 18 9.50 -9.74 10.49
C LEU A 18 10.59 -8.74 10.86
N GLU A 19 10.73 -8.43 12.16
CA GLU A 19 11.78 -7.58 12.70
C GLU A 19 13.17 -8.14 12.41
N LEU A 20 13.38 -9.43 12.68
CA LEU A 20 14.67 -10.09 12.42
C LEU A 20 15.03 -10.02 10.93
N ALA A 21 14.08 -10.31 10.04
CA ALA A 21 14.31 -10.27 8.60
C ALA A 21 14.67 -8.85 8.11
N ILE A 22 13.92 -7.83 8.53
CA ILE A 22 14.15 -6.44 8.09
C ILE A 22 15.46 -5.90 8.67
N LYS A 23 15.75 -6.13 9.96
CA LYS A 23 17.05 -5.77 10.56
C LYS A 23 18.22 -6.53 9.92
N GLY A 24 17.97 -7.71 9.37
CA GLY A 24 18.92 -8.49 8.57
C GLY A 24 19.09 -8.01 7.12
N GLY A 25 18.43 -6.92 6.71
CA GLY A 25 18.56 -6.32 5.38
C GLY A 25 17.44 -6.67 4.40
N ALA A 26 16.37 -7.34 4.84
CA ALA A 26 15.19 -7.50 4.01
C ALA A 26 14.49 -6.16 3.76
N ASN A 27 13.95 -5.98 2.55
CA ASN A 27 13.24 -4.76 2.18
C ASN A 27 11.93 -4.60 3.00
N VAL A 28 11.80 -3.51 3.74
CA VAL A 28 10.60 -3.18 4.54
C VAL A 28 9.38 -2.88 3.65
N ASP A 29 9.60 -2.38 2.44
CA ASP A 29 8.56 -2.11 1.44
C ASP A 29 8.43 -3.24 0.43
N MET A 30 8.70 -4.49 0.84
CA MET A 30 8.52 -5.65 -0.01
C MET A 30 7.06 -5.74 -0.48
N GLN A 31 6.88 -5.85 -1.80
CA GLN A 31 5.57 -5.92 -2.45
C GLN A 31 5.21 -7.36 -2.78
N THR A 32 3.92 -7.66 -2.72
CA THR A 32 3.37 -8.83 -3.40
C THR A 32 3.55 -8.64 -4.90
N PHE A 33 3.69 -9.74 -5.63
CA PHE A 33 3.70 -9.72 -7.08
C PHE A 33 2.73 -10.77 -7.60
N SER A 34 1.98 -10.45 -8.65
CA SER A 34 1.08 -11.44 -9.24
C SER A 34 0.99 -11.28 -10.74
N LYS A 35 1.61 -12.21 -11.48
CA LYS A 35 1.45 -12.27 -12.95
C LYS A 35 0.02 -12.62 -13.39
N LEU A 36 -0.73 -13.31 -12.52
CA LEU A 36 -2.02 -13.94 -12.84
C LEU A 36 -3.21 -13.24 -12.20
N ARG A 37 -2.97 -12.40 -11.19
CA ARG A 37 -4.01 -11.56 -10.59
C ARG A 37 -3.57 -10.13 -10.77
N LYS A 38 -4.43 -9.34 -11.40
CA LYS A 38 -4.30 -7.89 -11.52
C LYS A 38 -4.68 -7.24 -10.19
N CYS A 39 -4.11 -7.80 -9.12
CA CYS A 39 -4.19 -7.29 -7.78
C CYS A 39 -3.03 -6.31 -7.62
N ASN A 40 -3.32 -5.26 -6.87
CA ASN A 40 -2.41 -4.24 -6.41
C ASN A 40 -1.09 -4.85 -5.86
N ASN A 41 0.04 -4.21 -6.15
CA ASN A 41 1.36 -4.62 -5.62
C ASN A 41 1.45 -4.20 -4.14
N GLU A 42 0.65 -4.83 -3.29
CA GLU A 42 0.51 -4.52 -1.87
C GLU A 42 1.82 -4.75 -1.11
N THR A 43 2.23 -3.79 -0.29
CA THR A 43 3.42 -3.92 0.57
C THR A 43 3.12 -4.71 1.85
N LEU A 44 4.16 -5.05 2.61
CA LEU A 44 4.01 -5.61 3.96
C LEU A 44 3.07 -4.77 4.85
N LEU A 45 3.09 -3.45 4.69
CA LEU A 45 2.23 -2.56 5.46
C LEU A 45 0.75 -2.67 5.06
N PHE A 46 0.42 -2.88 3.77
CA PHE A 46 -0.94 -3.18 3.34
C PHE A 46 -1.47 -4.46 3.99
N GLU A 47 -0.67 -5.52 3.96
CA GLU A 47 -1.04 -6.81 4.55
C GLU A 47 -1.26 -6.69 6.07
N ALA A 48 -0.39 -5.95 6.74
CA ALA A 48 -0.52 -5.69 8.17
C ALA A 48 -1.83 -4.96 8.46
N VAL A 49 -2.11 -3.82 7.82
CA VAL A 49 -3.26 -2.97 8.18
C VAL A 49 -4.61 -3.59 7.80
N SER A 50 -4.62 -4.63 6.96
CA SER A 50 -5.82 -5.33 6.49
C SER A 50 -6.61 -6.06 7.58
N GLU A 51 -6.03 -6.27 8.76
CA GLU A 51 -6.69 -6.88 9.92
C GLU A 51 -6.54 -5.97 11.17
N PRO A 52 -7.54 -5.86 12.07
CA PRO A 52 -7.47 -4.94 13.21
C PRO A 52 -6.47 -5.35 14.32
N GLU A 53 -6.17 -6.64 14.46
CA GLU A 53 -5.34 -7.22 15.53
C GLU A 53 -3.83 -7.13 15.30
N THR A 54 -3.41 -6.86 14.06
CA THR A 54 -2.01 -6.82 13.59
C THR A 54 -1.27 -5.53 13.92
N TYR A 55 -1.82 -4.69 14.79
CA TYR A 55 -1.27 -3.36 15.12
C TYR A 55 0.18 -3.36 15.60
N ARG A 56 0.68 -4.47 16.16
CA ARG A 56 2.10 -4.58 16.56
C ARG A 56 3.01 -4.65 15.33
N VAL A 57 2.61 -5.40 14.31
CA VAL A 57 3.31 -5.41 13.01
C VAL A 57 3.19 -4.03 12.35
N THR A 58 2.00 -3.42 12.33
CA THR A 58 1.82 -2.08 11.75
C THR A 58 2.77 -1.08 12.38
N GLN A 59 2.83 -1.05 13.72
CA GLN A 59 3.74 -0.21 14.47
C GLN A 59 5.20 -0.50 14.12
N LEU A 60 5.61 -1.78 14.15
CA LEU A 60 6.97 -2.20 13.81
C LEU A 60 7.39 -1.74 12.40
N LEU A 61 6.53 -1.95 11.39
CA LEU A 61 6.83 -1.57 10.01
C LEU A 61 7.02 -0.05 9.87
N ILE A 62 6.18 0.74 10.53
CA ILE A 62 6.32 2.20 10.59
C ILE A 62 7.65 2.59 11.25
N GLU A 63 7.98 1.99 12.40
CA GLU A 63 9.23 2.24 13.13
C GLU A 63 10.47 1.86 12.32
N LEU A 64 10.38 0.84 11.46
CA LEU A 64 11.43 0.39 10.55
C LEU A 64 11.46 1.17 9.22
N GLY A 65 10.67 2.23 9.09
CA GLY A 65 10.73 3.14 7.94
C GLY A 65 9.92 2.70 6.72
N ALA A 66 8.90 1.85 6.90
CA ALA A 66 7.96 1.52 5.82
C ALA A 66 7.34 2.79 5.22
N ASN A 67 7.17 2.82 3.91
CA ASN A 67 6.50 3.90 3.23
C ASN A 67 4.99 3.87 3.51
N VAL A 68 4.55 4.65 4.50
CA VAL A 68 3.13 4.74 4.92
C VAL A 68 2.18 5.28 3.85
N ASN A 69 2.73 5.86 2.78
CA ASN A 69 1.99 6.47 1.67
C ASN A 69 2.20 5.73 0.34
N PHE A 70 2.79 4.51 0.34
CA PHE A 70 2.90 3.74 -0.90
C PHE A 70 1.52 3.50 -1.50
N ALA A 71 1.32 3.87 -2.76
CA ALA A 71 0.02 3.85 -3.40
C ALA A 71 -0.08 2.72 -4.43
N THR A 72 -1.18 1.97 -4.37
CA THR A 72 -1.57 1.02 -5.40
C THR A 72 -3.09 0.94 -5.55
N PRO A 73 -3.68 1.62 -6.53
CA PRO A 73 -4.27 2.99 -6.43
C PRO A 73 -4.86 3.45 -5.08
N THR A 74 -5.07 2.56 -4.10
CA THR A 74 -5.36 2.90 -2.70
C THR A 74 -4.06 3.05 -1.90
N THR A 75 -4.15 3.46 -0.65
CA THR A 75 -3.03 3.57 0.30
C THR A 75 -3.28 2.66 1.51
N PRO A 76 -2.26 2.38 2.36
CA PRO A 76 -2.47 1.67 3.61
C PRO A 76 -3.56 2.31 4.49
N LEU A 77 -3.72 3.64 4.46
CA LEU A 77 -4.75 4.31 5.23
C LEU A 77 -6.17 4.09 4.69
N ASP A 78 -6.33 3.93 3.38
CA ASP A 78 -7.62 3.60 2.75
C ASP A 78 -8.11 2.22 3.22
N ASP A 79 -7.21 1.24 3.24
CA ASP A 79 -7.55 -0.18 3.50
C ASP A 79 -7.41 -0.60 4.97
N ALA A 80 -6.91 0.29 5.83
CA ALA A 80 -6.69 -0.01 7.24
C ALA A 80 -7.97 -0.39 7.99
N LYS A 81 -7.96 -1.56 8.63
CA LYS A 81 -8.98 -2.00 9.58
C LYS A 81 -8.57 -1.73 11.02
N GLY A 82 -9.55 -1.49 11.87
CA GLY A 82 -9.36 -1.20 13.30
C GLY A 82 -8.90 0.23 13.59
N SER A 83 -9.37 0.78 14.70
CA SER A 83 -9.03 2.16 15.11
C SER A 83 -7.54 2.34 15.44
N ARG A 84 -6.89 1.29 15.94
CA ARG A 84 -5.48 1.31 16.36
C ARG A 84 -4.52 1.45 15.16
N ASN A 85 -4.71 0.66 14.11
CA ASN A 85 -3.95 0.80 12.86
C ASN A 85 -4.16 2.16 12.21
N LYS A 86 -5.42 2.61 12.09
CA LYS A 86 -5.74 3.93 11.54
C LYS A 86 -5.05 5.06 12.30
N LYS A 87 -4.99 4.95 13.64
CA LYS A 87 -4.29 5.93 14.47
C LYS A 87 -2.78 5.92 14.21
N LEU A 88 -2.14 4.75 14.23
CA LEU A 88 -0.70 4.61 13.97
C LEU A 88 -0.30 5.21 12.62
N LEU A 89 -1.07 4.90 11.56
CA LEU A 89 -0.84 5.45 10.22
C LEU A 89 -0.96 6.97 10.19
N LYS A 90 -2.04 7.53 10.76
CA LYS A 90 -2.25 8.99 10.80
C LYS A 90 -1.16 9.70 11.60
N ASP A 91 -0.77 9.15 12.74
CA ASP A 91 0.31 9.69 13.57
C ASP A 91 1.65 9.68 12.81
N ALA A 92 1.86 8.72 11.91
CA ALA A 92 3.03 8.62 11.02
C ALA A 92 2.92 9.47 9.75
N GLY A 93 1.88 10.29 9.59
CA GLY A 93 1.70 11.14 8.40
C GLY A 93 1.16 10.41 7.16
N ALA A 94 0.53 9.25 7.33
CA ALA A 94 -0.18 8.59 6.25
C ALA A 94 -1.37 9.43 5.78
N MET A 95 -1.60 9.43 4.48
CA MET A 95 -2.69 10.11 3.79
C MET A 95 -3.47 9.08 2.98
N THR A 96 -4.78 9.30 2.82
CA THR A 96 -5.57 8.52 1.86
C THR A 96 -5.17 8.87 0.42
N SER A 97 -5.46 7.98 -0.53
CA SER A 97 -5.28 8.26 -1.96
C SER A 97 -5.99 9.54 -2.40
N GLU A 98 -7.20 9.79 -1.87
CA GLU A 98 -7.95 11.03 -2.11
C GLU A 98 -7.24 12.27 -1.55
N GLN A 99 -6.67 12.19 -0.35
CA GLN A 99 -5.92 13.28 0.26
C GLN A 99 -4.64 13.58 -0.52
N ILE A 100 -3.90 12.56 -0.95
CA ILE A 100 -2.71 12.69 -1.82
C ILE A 100 -3.12 13.39 -3.12
N ARG A 101 -4.17 12.90 -3.77
CA ARG A 101 -4.68 13.48 -5.01
C ARG A 101 -4.98 14.96 -4.86
N LYS A 102 -5.74 15.34 -3.82
CA LYS A 102 -6.09 16.75 -3.54
C LYS A 102 -4.86 17.58 -3.23
N LYS A 103 -3.93 17.06 -2.41
CA LYS A 103 -2.70 17.76 -2.02
C LYS A 103 -1.81 18.10 -3.22
N PHE A 104 -1.74 17.21 -4.21
CA PHE A 104 -0.88 17.37 -5.39
C PHE A 104 -1.64 17.75 -6.67
N ASN A 105 -2.92 18.13 -6.56
CA ASN A 105 -3.79 18.52 -7.68
C ASN A 105 -3.81 17.49 -8.83
N LEU A 106 -3.88 16.20 -8.48
CA LEU A 106 -3.89 15.09 -9.42
C LEU A 106 -5.32 14.80 -9.92
N PRO A 107 -5.50 14.21 -11.13
CA PRO A 107 -6.80 13.82 -11.64
C PRO A 107 -7.52 12.82 -10.72
N ALA A 108 -8.85 12.90 -10.70
CA ALA A 108 -9.69 11.92 -10.01
C ALA A 108 -9.43 10.50 -10.52
N TYR A 109 -9.51 9.53 -9.62
CA TYR A 109 -9.52 8.12 -10.03
C TYR A 109 -10.84 7.85 -10.74
N ASP A 110 -10.77 7.38 -11.97
CA ASP A 110 -11.92 7.07 -12.81
C ASP A 110 -11.59 5.89 -13.73
N SER A 111 -12.09 4.71 -13.35
CA SER A 111 -11.94 3.48 -14.13
C SER A 111 -13.12 3.20 -15.06
N SER A 112 -14.02 4.16 -15.31
CA SER A 112 -15.18 3.97 -16.20
C SER A 112 -14.78 3.55 -17.61
N HIS A 113 -13.66 4.07 -18.11
CA HIS A 113 -13.09 3.70 -19.41
C HIS A 113 -12.55 2.26 -19.48
N CYS A 114 -12.44 1.57 -18.33
CA CYS A 114 -12.09 0.15 -18.28
C CYS A 114 -13.33 -0.75 -18.43
N GLU A 115 -14.53 -0.21 -18.55
CA GLU A 115 -15.76 -0.98 -18.79
C GLU A 115 -16.06 -1.08 -20.29
N ILE A 116 -16.20 -2.32 -20.79
CA ILE A 116 -16.58 -2.63 -22.18
C ILE A 116 -17.83 -3.51 -22.12
N ASP A 117 -18.89 -3.10 -22.82
CA ASP A 117 -20.18 -3.81 -22.86
C ASP A 117 -20.74 -4.16 -21.47
N GLY A 118 -20.58 -3.24 -20.51
CA GLY A 118 -21.05 -3.40 -19.13
C GLY A 118 -20.23 -4.38 -18.29
N LYS A 119 -19.05 -4.79 -18.75
CA LYS A 119 -18.12 -5.64 -18.00
C LYS A 119 -16.78 -4.93 -17.85
N THR A 120 -16.19 -5.02 -16.66
CA THR A 120 -14.83 -4.54 -16.43
C THR A 120 -13.85 -5.36 -17.26
N ASP A 121 -13.20 -4.72 -18.22
CA ASP A 121 -12.01 -5.22 -18.87
C ASP A 121 -10.87 -5.17 -17.87
N MET A 122 -10.51 -6.35 -17.38
CA MET A 122 -9.50 -6.49 -16.36
C MET A 122 -8.12 -6.04 -16.89
N ASP A 123 -7.80 -6.19 -18.19
CA ASP A 123 -6.49 -5.82 -18.75
C ASP A 123 -6.34 -4.30 -18.80
N LEU A 124 -7.40 -3.59 -19.21
CA LEU A 124 -7.46 -2.14 -19.13
C LEU A 124 -7.37 -1.65 -17.68
N LEU A 125 -8.13 -2.28 -16.77
CA LEU A 125 -8.10 -1.92 -15.35
C LEU A 125 -6.71 -2.07 -14.75
N GLY A 126 -6.02 -3.18 -15.02
CA GLY A 126 -4.67 -3.41 -14.53
C GLY A 126 -3.68 -2.35 -15.02
N LYS A 127 -3.72 -2.00 -16.32
CA LYS A 127 -2.87 -0.94 -16.88
C LYS A 127 -3.18 0.42 -16.24
N TYR A 128 -4.46 0.74 -16.09
CA TYR A 128 -4.88 1.98 -15.45
C TYR A 128 -4.44 2.04 -13.98
N HIS A 129 -4.54 0.93 -13.25
CA HIS A 129 -4.01 0.82 -11.88
C HIS A 129 -2.52 1.08 -11.84
N ASP A 130 -1.72 0.48 -12.72
CA ASP A 130 -0.27 0.71 -12.79
C ASP A 130 0.06 2.19 -13.07
N GLU A 131 -0.60 2.80 -14.06
CA GLU A 131 -0.41 4.20 -14.43
C GLU A 131 -0.81 5.15 -13.30
N TYR A 132 -1.97 4.93 -12.68
CA TYR A 132 -2.47 5.78 -11.61
C TYR A 132 -1.66 5.61 -10.32
N SER A 133 -1.25 4.39 -9.99
CA SER A 133 -0.35 4.12 -8.86
C SER A 133 0.98 4.82 -9.05
N LYS A 134 1.55 4.77 -10.26
CA LYS A 134 2.78 5.49 -10.60
C LYS A 134 2.61 7.00 -10.44
N LEU A 135 1.51 7.57 -10.93
CA LEU A 135 1.20 8.99 -10.79
C LEU A 135 1.17 9.44 -9.32
N LEU A 136 0.50 8.69 -8.44
CA LEU A 136 0.45 8.98 -7.01
C LEU A 136 1.83 8.90 -6.36
N ASN A 137 2.57 7.81 -6.60
CA ASN A 137 3.88 7.60 -6.00
C ASN A 137 4.93 8.60 -6.49
N ASP A 138 4.91 8.98 -7.78
CA ASP A 138 5.81 9.99 -8.34
C ASP A 138 5.57 11.37 -7.69
N ALA A 139 4.32 11.74 -7.43
CA ALA A 139 3.98 12.99 -6.74
C ALA A 139 4.50 12.99 -5.29
N ILE A 140 4.32 11.88 -4.57
CA ILE A 140 4.83 11.72 -3.19
C ILE A 140 6.36 11.79 -3.17
N LYS A 141 7.03 11.13 -4.12
CA LYS A 141 8.50 11.11 -4.21
C LYS A 141 9.06 12.50 -4.48
N LYS A 142 8.51 13.23 -5.46
CA LYS A 142 8.94 14.60 -5.78
C LYS A 142 8.82 15.54 -4.58
N ALA A 143 7.78 15.39 -3.77
CA ALA A 143 7.60 16.19 -2.57
C ALA A 143 8.73 15.96 -1.54
N LYS A 144 9.13 14.69 -1.31
CA LYS A 144 10.23 14.35 -0.40
C LYS A 144 11.61 14.83 -0.88
N GLU A 145 11.81 14.95 -2.19
CA GLU A 145 13.06 15.47 -2.78
C GLU A 145 13.16 17.00 -2.73
N SER A 146 12.05 17.68 -2.42
CA SER A 146 11.97 19.15 -2.38
C SER A 146 12.04 19.72 -0.95
N GLU A 147 12.14 18.85 0.06
CA GLU A 147 12.30 19.16 1.49
C GLU A 147 13.79 19.18 1.90
#